data_AF-A0AAF0PNP3-F1
#
_entry.id   AF-A0AAF0PNP3-F1
#
_cell.length_a   1.000
_cell.length_b   1.000
_cell.length_c   1.000
_cell.angle_alpha   90.00
_cell.angle_beta   90.00
_cell.angle_gamma   90.00
#
_symmetry.space_group_name_H-M   'P 1'
#
loop_
_entity.id
_entity.type
_entity.pdbx_description
1 polymer ?
#
loop_
_entity_poly.entity_id
_entity_poly.type
_entity_poly.pdbx_seq_one_letter_code
_entity_poly.pdbx_strand_id
1 'polypeptide(L)'
;MEFYKSDLKLKKFLHIIENSPVYPVIYDCKRTVLSLPPIINGAHSAISLKTKNVFIECTATDLTKANIVLNTMVTMFSVYCERKFEVEPVKVTYPDGKSYVCPDLSIYNMNVPLSYITGIIGVQLPEDKKVASNVRLQYDFDPLVVARLFVLLCDGPVLLFLLYYSVASLLHKMQLRAEKSVSEDKEVKFVVSVPPTRSDILHPCDVAEDVAIAYGYNEIPKRKPASLNPLPLSQFSDLIRTEIAMTGYTEVLTWILCSKKEIFSMLNREEDNSAVTIADSRTSEFEVVRPSLMPGLLRTVGHNKDHPKPIKIFEVGDIVLLDDTNDVGAVNRRHLAALYCGANSGFELIHGLVDKIMEATGTNFVSPGNSTGYYIEKSEEPAFLQGRQASVIYGGKRIGTFGIVHPKVLKEYDIPDVCSFLELDMQSCL
;
A
#
# COMPACT_ATOMS: atom_id res chain seq x y z
N MET A 1 -36.93 -3.62 -9.52
CA MET A 1 -35.59 -3.00 -9.46
C MET A 1 -35.41 -1.85 -10.44
N GLU A 2 -35.98 -1.89 -11.64
CA GLU A 2 -35.84 -0.81 -12.64
C GLU A 2 -36.27 0.58 -12.14
N PHE A 3 -37.35 0.65 -11.36
CA PHE A 3 -37.82 1.89 -10.74
C PHE A 3 -36.74 2.62 -9.90
N TYR A 4 -35.84 1.87 -9.26
CA TYR A 4 -34.77 2.46 -8.43
C TYR A 4 -33.49 2.77 -9.21
N LYS A 5 -33.38 2.40 -10.49
CA LYS A 5 -32.17 2.66 -11.29
C LYS A 5 -31.95 4.15 -11.56
N SER A 6 -33.00 4.97 -11.50
CA SER A 6 -32.91 6.43 -11.60
C SER A 6 -32.58 7.11 -10.27
N ASP A 7 -32.70 6.41 -9.14
CA ASP A 7 -32.42 6.98 -7.83
C ASP A 7 -30.90 7.04 -7.56
N LEU A 8 -30.37 8.24 -7.35
CA LEU A 8 -28.93 8.46 -7.17
C LEU A 8 -28.33 7.77 -5.94
N LYS A 9 -29.14 7.52 -4.91
CA LYS A 9 -28.71 6.88 -3.67
C LYS A 9 -28.85 5.36 -3.78
N LEU A 10 -30.02 4.88 -4.19
CA LEU A 10 -30.34 3.45 -4.20
C LEU A 10 -29.68 2.69 -5.35
N LYS A 11 -29.46 3.34 -6.52
CA LYS A 11 -28.82 2.71 -7.69
C LYS A 11 -27.50 2.04 -7.35
N LYS A 12 -26.74 2.58 -6.39
CA LYS A 12 -25.45 2.05 -5.94
C LYS A 12 -25.56 0.65 -5.34
N PHE A 13 -26.71 0.25 -4.79
CA PHE A 13 -26.89 -1.00 -4.06
C PHE A 13 -27.68 -2.06 -4.85
N LEU A 14 -28.33 -1.68 -5.96
CA LEU A 14 -29.19 -2.61 -6.72
C LEU A 14 -28.44 -3.84 -7.22
N HIS A 15 -27.20 -3.65 -7.69
CA HIS A 15 -26.35 -4.73 -8.23
C HIS A 15 -26.10 -5.88 -7.25
N ILE A 16 -26.30 -5.67 -5.94
CA ILE A 16 -26.08 -6.68 -4.90
C ILE A 16 -27.10 -7.83 -5.03
N ILE A 17 -28.35 -7.52 -5.39
CA ILE A 17 -29.44 -8.52 -5.42
C ILE A 17 -30.24 -8.52 -6.72
N GLU A 18 -29.98 -7.62 -7.68
CA GLU A 18 -30.80 -7.48 -8.90
C GLU A 18 -30.86 -8.75 -9.77
N ASN A 19 -29.79 -9.55 -9.77
CA ASN A 19 -29.69 -10.78 -10.55
C ASN A 19 -30.00 -12.04 -9.72
N SER A 20 -30.40 -11.87 -8.46
CA SER A 20 -30.75 -12.99 -7.59
C SER A 20 -32.14 -13.54 -7.94
N PRO A 21 -32.33 -14.88 -7.97
CA PRO A 21 -33.65 -15.49 -8.22
C PRO A 21 -34.65 -15.23 -7.07
N VAL A 22 -34.15 -14.83 -5.90
CA VAL A 22 -34.94 -14.52 -4.71
C VAL A 22 -34.44 -13.24 -4.04
N TYR A 23 -35.35 -12.55 -3.36
CA TYR A 23 -35.05 -11.31 -2.65
C TYR A 23 -35.21 -11.50 -1.14
N PRO A 24 -34.25 -11.05 -0.31
CA PRO A 24 -34.39 -11.14 1.14
C PRO A 24 -35.42 -10.11 1.62
N VAL A 25 -36.44 -10.57 2.35
CA VAL A 25 -37.51 -9.70 2.88
C VAL A 25 -37.74 -10.07 4.34
N ILE A 26 -37.97 -9.05 5.17
CA ILE A 26 -38.29 -9.22 6.59
C ILE A 26 -39.77 -8.92 6.81
N TYR A 27 -40.47 -9.84 7.48
CA TYR A 27 -41.91 -9.76 7.75
C TYR A 27 -42.21 -9.80 9.24
N ASP A 28 -43.29 -9.15 9.66
CA ASP A 28 -43.90 -9.38 10.96
C ASP A 28 -44.87 -10.59 10.96
N CYS A 29 -45.48 -10.87 12.11
CA CYS A 29 -46.47 -11.95 12.26
C CYS A 29 -47.76 -11.76 11.44
N LYS A 30 -48.05 -10.52 10.99
CA LYS A 30 -49.19 -10.17 10.14
C LYS A 30 -48.83 -10.17 8.65
N ARG A 31 -47.60 -10.56 8.30
CA ARG A 31 -47.02 -10.50 6.95
C ARG A 31 -46.88 -9.07 6.40
N THR A 32 -46.73 -8.09 7.27
CA THR A 32 -46.34 -6.72 6.89
C THR A 32 -44.85 -6.70 6.56
N VAL A 33 -44.46 -6.12 5.41
CA VAL A 33 -43.06 -5.97 5.01
C VAL A 33 -42.39 -4.89 5.87
N LEU A 34 -41.33 -5.28 6.58
CA LEU A 34 -40.53 -4.38 7.42
C LEU A 34 -39.33 -3.81 6.67
N SER A 35 -38.67 -4.62 5.85
CA SER A 35 -37.51 -4.20 5.06
C SER A 35 -37.27 -5.15 3.88
N LEU A 36 -36.64 -4.60 2.83
CA LEU A 36 -36.02 -5.32 1.71
C LEU A 36 -34.50 -5.04 1.75
N PRO A 37 -33.72 -5.79 2.56
CA PRO A 37 -32.27 -5.62 2.59
C PRO A 37 -31.60 -5.89 1.22
N PRO A 38 -30.50 -5.22 0.86
CA PRO A 38 -29.90 -4.03 1.48
C PRO A 38 -30.45 -2.73 0.88
N ILE A 39 -31.63 -2.75 0.24
CA ILE A 39 -32.10 -1.66 -0.61
C ILE A 39 -32.88 -0.61 0.17
N ILE A 40 -33.96 -0.99 0.84
CA ILE A 40 -34.88 -0.02 1.45
C ILE A 40 -35.67 -0.63 2.61
N ASN A 41 -35.94 0.19 3.63
CA ASN A 41 -36.81 -0.16 4.75
C ASN A 41 -38.26 0.26 4.46
N GLY A 42 -39.22 -0.46 5.04
CA GLY A 42 -40.64 -0.16 4.92
C GLY A 42 -41.02 1.16 5.61
N ALA A 43 -41.99 1.89 5.04
CA ALA A 43 -42.51 3.11 5.67
C ALA A 43 -43.24 2.82 7.00
N HIS A 44 -43.79 1.60 7.16
CA HIS A 44 -44.49 1.18 8.37
C HIS A 44 -43.58 1.06 9.60
N SER A 45 -42.33 0.62 9.40
CA SER A 45 -41.30 0.45 10.43
C SER A 45 -40.38 1.66 10.57
N ALA A 46 -40.73 2.79 9.95
CA ALA A 46 -39.90 4.00 9.98
C ALA A 46 -39.75 4.56 11.40
N ILE A 47 -38.51 4.84 11.80
CA ILE A 47 -38.18 5.43 13.09
C ILE A 47 -38.45 6.95 13.05
N SER A 48 -39.07 7.48 14.10
CA SER A 48 -39.35 8.91 14.25
C SER A 48 -38.94 9.40 15.65
N LEU A 49 -38.98 10.72 15.88
CA LEU A 49 -38.70 11.31 17.20
C LEU A 49 -39.69 10.88 18.30
N LYS A 50 -40.82 10.25 17.93
CA LYS A 50 -41.82 9.73 18.87
C LYS A 50 -41.59 8.25 19.21
N THR A 51 -40.67 7.57 18.52
CA THR A 51 -40.39 6.14 18.71
C THR A 51 -39.78 5.93 20.10
N LYS A 52 -40.36 5.00 20.87
CA LYS A 52 -39.90 4.67 22.23
C LYS A 52 -38.97 3.46 22.27
N ASN A 53 -39.35 2.39 21.59
CA ASN A 53 -38.60 1.14 21.52
C ASN A 53 -38.14 0.92 20.08
N VAL A 54 -36.90 0.50 19.90
CA VAL A 54 -36.29 0.27 18.58
C VAL A 54 -35.89 -1.19 18.47
N PHE A 55 -36.38 -1.85 17.43
CA PHE A 55 -35.90 -3.16 17.01
C PHE A 55 -34.80 -2.95 15.95
N ILE A 56 -33.66 -3.62 16.12
CA ILE A 56 -32.52 -3.50 15.21
C ILE A 56 -32.21 -4.87 14.63
N GLU A 57 -32.31 -4.97 13.30
CA GLU A 57 -31.88 -6.13 12.53
C GLU A 57 -30.62 -5.85 11.72
N CYS A 58 -29.74 -6.84 11.63
CA CYS A 58 -28.57 -6.80 10.74
C CYS A 58 -28.57 -8.05 9.86
N THR A 59 -28.73 -7.84 8.55
CA THR A 59 -28.65 -8.92 7.54
C THR A 59 -27.40 -8.72 6.72
N ALA A 60 -26.50 -9.70 6.70
CA ALA A 60 -25.26 -9.66 5.92
C ALA A 60 -24.86 -11.06 5.45
N THR A 61 -23.95 -11.11 4.48
CA THR A 61 -23.29 -12.37 4.05
C THR A 61 -22.22 -12.84 5.04
N ASP A 62 -21.70 -11.94 5.87
CA ASP A 62 -20.71 -12.20 6.91
C ASP A 62 -21.34 -12.01 8.29
N LEU A 63 -21.57 -13.13 8.99
CA LEU A 63 -22.21 -13.14 10.31
C LEU A 63 -21.38 -12.42 11.37
N THR A 64 -20.06 -12.56 11.33
CA THR A 64 -19.16 -11.92 12.31
C THR A 64 -19.25 -10.42 12.22
N LYS A 65 -19.22 -9.87 10.99
CA LYS A 65 -19.39 -8.43 10.76
C LYS A 65 -20.78 -7.95 11.15
N ALA A 66 -21.83 -8.71 10.85
CA ALA A 66 -23.19 -8.37 11.28
C ALA A 66 -23.30 -8.27 12.81
N ASN A 67 -22.72 -9.23 13.53
CA ASN A 67 -22.69 -9.22 14.99
C ASN A 67 -21.89 -8.03 15.54
N ILE A 68 -20.74 -7.70 14.95
CA ILE A 68 -19.96 -6.52 15.34
C ILE A 68 -20.79 -5.24 15.15
N VAL A 69 -21.41 -5.05 13.98
CA VAL A 69 -22.26 -3.88 13.70
C VAL A 69 -23.43 -3.80 14.70
N LEU A 70 -24.10 -4.92 14.96
CA LEU A 70 -25.19 -4.98 15.93
C LEU A 70 -24.70 -4.61 17.34
N ASN A 71 -23.59 -5.21 17.79
CA ASN A 71 -22.99 -4.94 19.09
C ASN A 71 -22.56 -3.47 19.22
N THR A 72 -21.94 -2.89 18.19
CA THR A 72 -21.57 -1.47 18.17
C THR A 72 -22.81 -0.59 18.27
N MET A 73 -23.84 -0.84 17.47
CA MET A 73 -25.07 -0.03 17.49
C MET A 73 -25.77 -0.11 18.86
N VAL A 74 -25.99 -1.32 19.38
CA VAL A 74 -26.72 -1.48 20.64
C VAL A 74 -25.94 -0.91 21.83
N THR A 75 -24.62 -1.12 21.90
CA THR A 75 -23.80 -0.58 22.99
C THR A 75 -23.73 0.94 22.96
N MET A 76 -23.56 1.56 21.78
CA MET A 76 -23.52 3.02 21.65
C MET A 76 -24.85 3.69 22.03
N PHE A 77 -25.98 3.15 21.57
CA PHE A 77 -27.28 3.78 21.80
C PHE A 77 -27.93 3.41 23.14
N SER A 78 -27.49 2.31 23.79
CA SER A 78 -28.00 1.90 25.11
C SER A 78 -27.83 2.95 26.22
N VAL A 79 -26.91 3.90 26.04
CA VAL A 79 -26.71 5.05 26.95
C VAL A 79 -27.97 5.92 27.06
N TYR A 80 -28.76 5.98 26.00
CA TYR A 80 -29.95 6.83 25.88
C TYR A 80 -31.26 6.13 26.26
N CYS A 81 -31.20 4.85 26.64
CA CYS A 81 -32.35 4.12 27.14
C CYS A 81 -32.75 4.59 28.56
N GLU A 82 -34.02 4.41 28.92
CA GLU A 82 -34.51 4.68 30.28
C GLU A 82 -33.70 3.89 31.32
N ARG A 83 -33.44 2.61 31.04
CA ARG A 83 -32.44 1.79 31.73
C ARG A 83 -31.14 1.83 30.96
N LYS A 84 -30.18 2.62 31.43
CA LYS A 84 -28.91 2.84 30.76
C LYS A 84 -28.09 1.55 30.67
N PHE A 85 -27.46 1.32 29.50
CA PHE A 85 -26.62 0.16 29.21
C PHE A 85 -27.35 -1.19 29.28
N GLU A 86 -28.68 -1.18 29.21
CA GLU A 86 -29.50 -2.39 29.13
C GLU A 86 -30.01 -2.55 27.68
N VAL A 87 -29.86 -3.77 27.15
CA VAL A 87 -30.32 -4.15 25.81
C VAL A 87 -31.21 -5.38 25.95
N GLU A 88 -32.41 -5.32 25.37
CA GLU A 88 -33.33 -6.45 25.39
C GLU A 88 -32.85 -7.53 24.40
N PRO A 89 -32.61 -8.78 24.85
CA PRO A 89 -32.11 -9.84 24.00
C PRO A 89 -33.21 -10.41 23.09
N VAL A 90 -32.87 -10.70 21.84
CA VAL A 90 -33.74 -11.30 20.83
C VAL A 90 -33.25 -12.68 20.46
N LYS A 91 -34.14 -13.66 20.42
CA LYS A 91 -33.83 -15.02 19.94
C LYS A 91 -33.97 -15.09 18.41
N VAL A 92 -32.88 -15.45 17.74
CA VAL A 92 -32.83 -15.69 16.29
C VAL A 92 -32.80 -17.19 16.04
N THR A 93 -33.81 -17.73 15.35
CA THR A 93 -33.90 -19.15 14.98
C THR A 93 -33.61 -19.31 13.49
N TYR A 94 -32.59 -20.11 13.17
CA TYR A 94 -32.17 -20.41 11.81
C TYR A 94 -32.99 -21.57 11.20
N PRO A 95 -32.99 -21.73 9.87
CA PRO A 95 -33.69 -22.83 9.19
C PRO A 95 -33.24 -24.23 9.62
N ASP A 96 -32.01 -24.38 10.13
CA ASP A 96 -31.49 -25.64 10.67
C ASP A 96 -32.02 -25.96 12.09
N GLY A 97 -32.91 -25.12 12.63
CA GLY A 97 -33.49 -25.26 13.95
C GLY A 97 -32.63 -24.71 15.08
N LYS A 98 -31.38 -24.28 14.81
CA LYS A 98 -30.52 -23.68 15.84
C LYS A 98 -31.03 -22.29 16.19
N SER A 99 -30.98 -21.98 17.49
CA SER A 99 -31.41 -20.69 18.00
C SER A 99 -30.28 -20.03 18.78
N TYR A 100 -30.06 -18.76 18.52
CA TYR A 100 -29.04 -17.92 19.17
C TYR A 100 -29.72 -16.74 19.85
N VAL A 101 -29.15 -16.26 20.93
CA VAL A 101 -29.60 -15.05 21.61
C VAL A 101 -28.68 -13.91 21.20
N CYS A 102 -29.26 -12.84 20.67
CA CYS A 102 -28.53 -11.68 20.16
C CYS A 102 -29.00 -10.41 20.90
N PRO A 103 -28.13 -9.40 21.09
CA PRO A 103 -26.70 -9.41 20.79
C PRO A 103 -25.88 -10.27 21.77
N ASP A 104 -24.79 -10.87 21.28
CA ASP A 104 -23.78 -11.50 22.14
C ASP A 104 -22.78 -10.44 22.59
N LEU A 105 -22.91 -9.98 23.84
CA LEU A 105 -22.04 -8.97 24.44
C LEU A 105 -21.01 -9.60 25.39
N SER A 106 -20.65 -10.86 25.17
CA SER A 106 -19.62 -11.54 25.96
C SER A 106 -18.25 -10.85 25.84
N ILE A 107 -17.54 -10.83 26.96
CA ILE A 107 -16.17 -10.34 27.05
C ILE A 107 -15.25 -11.54 26.84
N TYR A 108 -14.27 -11.41 25.96
CA TYR A 108 -13.23 -12.42 25.81
C TYR A 108 -11.95 -11.98 26.53
N ASN A 109 -11.21 -12.94 27.08
CA ASN A 109 -9.99 -12.66 27.83
C ASN A 109 -8.76 -13.09 27.03
N MET A 110 -7.74 -12.22 26.98
CA MET A 110 -6.46 -12.45 26.30
C MET A 110 -5.31 -12.39 27.30
N ASN A 111 -4.41 -13.37 27.27
CA ASN A 111 -3.22 -13.37 28.10
C ASN A 111 -2.04 -12.75 27.32
N VAL A 112 -1.47 -11.67 27.84
CA VAL A 112 -0.36 -10.95 27.20
C VAL A 112 0.84 -10.85 28.15
N PRO A 113 2.03 -11.38 27.79
CA PRO A 113 3.24 -11.22 28.57
C PRO A 113 3.77 -9.78 28.60
N LEU A 114 4.28 -9.33 29.74
CA LEU A 114 4.93 -8.01 29.86
C LEU A 114 6.19 -7.90 28.98
N SER A 115 6.93 -9.00 28.88
CA SER A 115 8.12 -9.15 28.03
C SER A 115 7.79 -8.85 26.56
N TYR A 116 6.63 -9.32 26.08
CA TYR A 116 6.15 -9.08 24.73
C TYR A 116 5.81 -7.59 24.49
N ILE A 117 5.03 -6.99 25.40
CA ILE A 117 4.63 -5.57 25.30
C ILE A 117 5.87 -4.66 25.29
N THR A 118 6.76 -4.82 26.28
CA THR A 118 7.96 -3.99 26.41
C THR A 118 8.96 -4.23 25.28
N GLY A 119 9.07 -5.47 24.78
CA GLY A 119 9.92 -5.82 23.66
C GLY A 119 9.49 -5.15 22.35
N ILE A 120 8.19 -5.12 22.06
CA ILE A 120 7.64 -4.49 20.85
C ILE A 120 7.70 -2.97 20.92
N ILE A 121 7.26 -2.37 22.03
CA ILE A 121 7.22 -0.91 22.18
C ILE A 121 8.65 -0.35 22.33
N GLY A 122 9.57 -1.15 22.87
CA GLY A 122 10.96 -0.76 23.08
C GLY A 122 11.18 0.09 24.34
N VAL A 123 10.20 0.16 25.24
CA VAL A 123 10.29 0.87 26.53
C VAL A 123 10.34 -0.11 27.70
N GLN A 124 11.10 0.23 28.74
CA GLN A 124 11.02 -0.50 30.01
C GLN A 124 9.91 0.12 30.85
N LEU A 125 8.83 -0.63 31.04
CA LEU A 125 7.74 -0.24 31.92
C LEU A 125 7.94 -0.93 33.28
N PRO A 126 7.78 -0.19 34.40
CA PRO A 126 7.89 -0.78 35.72
C PRO A 126 6.82 -1.86 35.91
N GLU A 127 7.16 -2.91 36.66
CA GLU A 127 6.16 -3.88 37.10
C GLU A 127 5.24 -3.26 38.16
N ASP A 128 3.92 -3.51 38.04
CA ASP A 128 2.95 -3.08 39.04
C ASP A 128 3.30 -3.69 40.41
N LYS A 129 3.80 -2.86 41.34
CA LYS A 129 3.74 -3.17 42.76
C LYS A 129 2.30 -2.89 43.19
N LYS A 130 1.61 -3.90 43.76
CA LYS A 130 0.21 -3.85 44.21
C LYS A 130 -0.15 -2.46 44.76
N VAL A 131 -0.91 -1.68 44.00
CA VAL A 131 -1.66 -0.55 44.56
C VAL A 131 -2.88 -1.17 45.25
N ALA A 132 -3.06 -0.86 46.53
CA ALA A 132 -4.08 -1.46 47.38
C ALA A 132 -5.47 -1.38 46.73
N SER A 133 -6.16 -2.51 46.73
CA SER A 133 -7.44 -2.80 46.05
C SER A 133 -8.67 -2.10 46.64
N ASN A 134 -8.53 -0.95 47.29
CA ASN A 134 -9.63 -0.28 48.02
C ASN A 134 -9.83 1.20 47.66
N VAL A 135 -9.58 1.60 46.40
CA VAL A 135 -10.04 2.92 45.93
C VAL A 135 -11.05 2.72 44.81
N ARG A 136 -12.34 2.71 45.19
CA ARG A 136 -13.43 3.04 44.27
C ARG A 136 -13.29 4.52 43.92
N LEU A 137 -12.64 4.84 42.79
CA LEU A 137 -12.74 6.18 42.21
C LEU A 137 -14.03 6.26 41.42
N GLN A 138 -15.10 6.65 42.12
CA GLN A 138 -16.38 7.02 41.53
C GLN A 138 -16.46 8.55 41.48
N TYR A 139 -15.53 9.24 40.80
CA TYR A 139 -15.69 10.66 40.48
C TYR A 139 -14.89 11.03 39.22
N ASP A 140 -15.60 11.62 38.25
CA ASP A 140 -15.03 12.46 37.19
C ASP A 140 -14.27 13.62 37.83
N PHE A 141 -12.95 13.62 37.78
CA PHE A 141 -12.17 14.84 38.01
C PHE A 141 -11.01 14.96 37.04
N ASP A 142 -10.85 16.19 36.57
CA ASP A 142 -9.81 16.70 35.68
C ASP A 142 -8.40 16.46 36.27
N PRO A 143 -7.47 15.80 35.54
CA PRO A 143 -6.13 15.44 36.03
C PRO A 143 -5.30 16.62 36.58
N LEU A 144 -5.60 17.85 36.15
CA LEU A 144 -4.93 19.07 36.61
C LEU A 144 -5.24 19.46 38.06
N VAL A 145 -6.39 19.05 38.59
CA VAL A 145 -6.83 19.42 39.94
C VAL A 145 -6.11 18.58 41.01
N VAL A 146 -5.82 17.30 40.70
CA VAL A 146 -5.09 16.40 41.61
C VAL A 146 -3.63 16.84 41.77
N ALA A 147 -3.02 17.39 40.71
CA ALA A 147 -1.65 17.91 40.76
C ALA A 147 -1.52 19.17 41.65
N ARG A 148 -2.57 19.99 41.78
CA ARG A 148 -2.51 21.23 42.58
C ARG A 148 -2.77 21.01 44.08
N LEU A 149 -3.49 19.97 44.48
CA LEU A 149 -3.79 19.74 45.90
C LEU A 149 -2.59 19.13 46.66
N PHE A 150 -1.67 18.45 45.96
CA PHE A 150 -0.51 17.80 46.58
C PHE A 150 0.69 18.73 46.84
N VAL A 151 0.76 19.88 46.17
CA VAL A 151 1.87 20.84 46.32
C VAL A 151 1.79 21.64 47.64
N LEU A 152 0.63 21.67 48.31
CA LEU A 152 0.37 22.59 49.42
C LEU A 152 0.55 22.00 50.83
N LEU A 153 0.94 20.72 50.99
CA LEU A 153 0.85 20.06 52.31
C LEU A 153 2.08 19.30 52.83
N CYS A 154 3.26 19.33 52.20
CA CYS A 154 4.41 18.58 52.74
C CYS A 154 5.75 19.32 52.59
N ASP A 155 6.16 20.05 53.65
CA ASP A 155 7.56 20.38 53.91
C ASP A 155 8.28 19.15 54.47
N GLY A 156 9.09 18.50 53.63
CA GLY A 156 9.91 17.33 53.93
C GLY A 156 10.49 16.75 52.62
N PRO A 157 11.49 15.85 52.65
CA PRO A 157 12.08 15.31 51.43
C PRO A 157 11.09 14.32 50.80
N VAL A 158 10.11 14.87 50.10
CA VAL A 158 9.05 14.15 49.41
C VAL A 158 9.72 13.41 48.26
N LEU A 159 9.74 12.09 48.42
CA LEU A 159 9.88 11.10 47.37
C LEU A 159 9.17 11.62 46.12
N LEU A 160 9.94 11.99 45.11
CA LEU A 160 9.47 12.35 43.79
C LEU A 160 8.72 11.12 43.24
N PHE A 161 7.42 11.02 43.52
CA PHE A 161 6.53 10.04 42.91
C PHE A 161 6.43 10.43 41.43
N LEU A 162 7.43 10.01 40.66
CA LEU A 162 7.27 9.75 39.25
C LEU A 162 5.95 9.00 39.10
N LEU A 163 5.00 9.57 38.35
CA LEU A 163 3.81 8.87 37.90
C LEU A 163 4.27 7.66 37.08
N TYR A 164 4.56 6.56 37.77
CA TYR A 164 4.90 5.30 37.14
C TYR A 164 3.61 4.74 36.58
N TYR A 165 3.43 4.90 35.27
CA TYR A 165 2.34 4.26 34.56
C TYR A 165 2.54 2.75 34.57
N SER A 166 1.67 2.05 35.29
CA SER A 166 1.52 0.61 35.14
C SER A 166 0.93 0.28 33.78
N VAL A 167 1.30 -0.87 33.22
CA VAL A 167 0.68 -1.38 31.97
C VAL A 167 -0.83 -1.50 32.12
N ALA A 168 -1.32 -1.97 33.28
CA ALA A 168 -2.75 -2.04 33.56
C ALA A 168 -3.43 -0.65 33.55
N SER A 169 -2.77 0.40 34.05
CA SER A 169 -3.31 1.77 34.02
C SER A 169 -3.37 2.33 32.60
N LEU A 170 -2.34 2.06 31.79
CA LEU A 170 -2.31 2.44 30.38
C LEU A 170 -3.43 1.74 29.60
N LEU A 171 -3.59 0.44 29.79
CA LEU A 171 -4.68 -0.33 29.18
C LEU A 171 -6.06 0.17 29.64
N HIS A 172 -6.22 0.53 30.91
CA HIS A 172 -7.48 1.07 31.41
C HIS A 172 -7.86 2.40 30.76
N LYS A 173 -6.88 3.29 30.50
CA LYS A 173 -7.10 4.53 29.72
C LYS A 173 -7.62 4.23 28.31
N MET A 174 -7.25 3.09 27.74
CA MET A 174 -7.70 2.59 26.44
C MET A 174 -8.95 1.71 26.52
N GLN A 175 -9.70 1.77 27.63
CA GLN A 175 -10.92 1.02 27.86
C GLN A 175 -10.72 -0.52 27.89
N LEU A 176 -9.49 -0.95 28.17
CA LEU A 176 -9.15 -2.36 28.35
C LEU A 176 -8.91 -2.64 29.83
N ARG A 177 -9.78 -3.46 30.42
CA ARG A 177 -9.57 -3.92 31.78
C ARG A 177 -8.49 -5.00 31.75
N ALA A 178 -7.42 -4.80 32.51
CA ALA A 178 -6.32 -5.75 32.59
C ALA A 178 -6.03 -6.10 34.05
N GLU A 179 -5.86 -7.39 34.32
CA GLU A 179 -5.50 -7.90 35.64
C GLU A 179 -4.14 -8.58 35.56
N LYS A 180 -3.21 -8.19 36.45
CA LYS A 180 -1.88 -8.78 36.51
C LYS A 180 -1.99 -10.23 37.02
N SER A 181 -1.42 -11.16 36.27
CA SER A 181 -1.21 -12.55 36.67
C SER A 181 0.28 -12.89 36.61
N VAL A 182 0.71 -13.80 37.49
CA VAL A 182 2.10 -14.29 37.50
C VAL A 182 2.05 -15.78 37.18
N SER A 183 2.77 -16.21 36.14
CA SER A 183 2.84 -17.63 35.78
C SER A 183 3.70 -18.42 36.78
N GLU A 184 3.59 -19.75 36.74
CA GLU A 184 4.43 -20.67 37.52
C GLU A 184 5.94 -20.43 37.25
N ASP A 185 6.28 -20.01 36.03
CA ASP A 185 7.65 -19.67 35.59
C ASP A 185 8.14 -18.28 36.05
N LYS A 186 7.41 -17.59 36.94
CA LYS A 186 7.69 -16.22 37.41
C LYS A 186 7.63 -15.13 36.32
N GLU A 187 7.03 -15.41 35.16
CA GLU A 187 6.79 -14.40 34.13
C GLU A 187 5.56 -13.57 34.47
N VAL A 188 5.67 -12.24 34.35
CA VAL A 188 4.55 -11.31 34.54
C VAL A 188 3.68 -11.28 33.28
N LYS A 189 2.39 -11.57 33.43
CA LYS A 189 1.38 -11.55 32.38
C LYS A 189 0.21 -10.65 32.77
N PHE A 190 -0.52 -10.17 31.77
CA PHE A 190 -1.77 -9.45 31.95
C PHE A 190 -2.90 -10.24 31.31
N VAL A 191 -3.95 -10.50 32.09
CA VAL A 191 -5.22 -11.00 31.58
C VAL A 191 -6.05 -9.79 31.18
N VAL A 192 -6.15 -9.54 29.87
CA VAL A 192 -6.86 -8.41 29.28
C VAL A 192 -8.27 -8.83 28.90
N SER A 193 -9.27 -8.22 29.54
CA SER A 193 -10.68 -8.39 29.24
C SER A 193 -11.09 -7.43 28.13
N VAL A 194 -11.30 -7.96 26.93
CA VAL A 194 -11.64 -7.19 25.74
C VAL A 194 -13.16 -7.03 25.63
N PRO A 195 -13.69 -5.80 25.71
CA PRO A 195 -15.13 -5.57 25.61
C PRO A 195 -15.64 -5.79 24.18
N PRO A 196 -16.94 -6.09 23.99
CA PRO A 196 -17.54 -6.27 22.66
C PRO A 196 -17.50 -5.01 21.78
N THR A 197 -17.21 -3.84 22.37
CA THR A 197 -16.98 -2.58 21.65
C THR A 197 -15.61 -2.50 20.97
N ARG A 198 -14.65 -3.34 21.37
CA ARG A 198 -13.27 -3.37 20.87
C ARG A 198 -13.04 -4.60 19.99
N SER A 199 -13.74 -4.66 18.87
CA SER A 199 -13.61 -5.75 17.88
C SER A 199 -12.29 -5.71 17.09
N ASP A 200 -11.55 -4.61 17.20
CA ASP A 200 -10.24 -4.38 16.59
C ASP A 200 -9.12 -5.18 17.28
N ILE A 201 -9.27 -5.52 18.55
CA ILE A 201 -8.28 -6.31 19.28
C ILE A 201 -8.49 -7.77 18.93
N LEU A 202 -7.51 -8.38 18.27
CA LEU A 202 -7.50 -9.77 17.84
C LEU A 202 -6.21 -10.50 18.24
N HIS A 203 -5.15 -9.75 18.55
CA HIS A 203 -3.83 -10.26 18.87
C HIS A 203 -3.14 -9.44 19.98
N PRO A 204 -2.20 -10.02 20.75
CA PRO A 204 -1.41 -9.29 21.74
C PRO A 204 -0.69 -8.04 21.25
N CYS A 205 -0.45 -7.89 19.93
CA CYS A 205 0.14 -6.68 19.37
C CYS A 205 -0.80 -5.48 19.44
N ASP A 206 -2.11 -5.69 19.35
CA ASP A 206 -3.11 -4.62 19.43
C ASP A 206 -3.19 -4.07 20.87
N VAL A 207 -2.98 -4.95 21.86
CA VAL A 207 -2.81 -4.57 23.26
C VAL A 207 -1.51 -3.75 23.45
N ALA A 208 -0.43 -4.13 22.79
CA ALA A 208 0.83 -3.38 22.84
C ALA A 208 0.72 -2.01 22.15
N GLU A 209 -0.03 -1.93 21.05
CA GLU A 209 -0.37 -0.67 20.38
C GLU A 209 -1.10 0.28 21.33
N ASP A 210 -2.16 -0.19 22.00
CA ASP A 210 -2.92 0.61 22.97
C ASP A 210 -2.05 1.09 24.14
N VAL A 211 -1.15 0.24 24.63
CA VAL A 211 -0.18 0.63 25.66
C VAL A 211 0.73 1.74 25.13
N ALA A 212 1.21 1.64 23.89
CA ALA A 212 2.07 2.65 23.29
C ALA A 212 1.34 3.97 23.03
N ILE A 213 0.07 3.94 22.60
CA ILE A 213 -0.78 5.12 22.44
C ILE A 213 -0.97 5.82 23.79
N ALA A 214 -1.35 5.07 24.83
CA ALA A 214 -1.57 5.60 26.17
C ALA A 214 -0.28 6.09 26.84
N TYR A 215 0.86 5.50 26.50
CA TYR A 215 2.18 5.94 26.93
C TYR A 215 2.60 7.25 26.23
N GLY A 216 2.21 7.40 24.96
CA GLY A 216 2.54 8.54 24.11
C GLY A 216 3.74 8.25 23.21
N TYR A 217 3.51 8.19 21.90
CA TYR A 217 4.56 7.84 20.92
C TYR A 217 5.78 8.76 20.97
N ASN A 218 5.60 10.04 21.31
CA ASN A 218 6.70 11.01 21.39
C ASN A 218 7.65 10.76 22.58
N GLU A 219 7.18 10.04 23.60
CA GLU A 219 7.97 9.69 24.79
C GLU A 219 8.82 8.43 24.56
N ILE A 220 8.56 7.68 23.47
CA ILE A 220 9.32 6.48 23.12
C ILE A 220 10.70 6.89 22.58
N PRO A 221 11.81 6.41 23.17
CA PRO A 221 13.15 6.81 22.77
C PRO A 221 13.49 6.26 21.37
N LYS A 222 13.93 7.15 20.48
CA LYS A 222 14.36 6.79 19.11
C LYS A 222 15.63 5.96 19.15
N ARG A 223 15.65 4.83 18.43
CA ARG A 223 16.84 3.96 18.27
C ARG A 223 17.16 3.77 16.78
N LYS A 224 18.44 3.63 16.46
CA LYS A 224 18.88 3.24 15.11
C LYS A 224 18.85 1.71 14.97
N PRO A 225 18.28 1.16 13.90
CA PRO A 225 18.38 -0.27 13.62
C PRO A 225 19.83 -0.68 13.33
N ALA A 226 20.16 -1.95 13.56
CA ALA A 226 21.54 -2.43 13.56
C ALA A 226 22.19 -2.56 12.17
N SER A 227 21.41 -2.69 11.09
CA SER A 227 21.98 -2.86 9.74
C SER A 227 21.02 -2.46 8.63
N LEU A 228 21.52 -1.73 7.64
CA LEU A 228 20.88 -1.47 6.35
C LEU A 228 21.97 -1.59 5.27
N ASN A 229 22.00 -2.71 4.55
CA ASN A 229 22.92 -2.89 3.43
C ASN A 229 22.21 -2.47 2.13
N PRO A 230 22.83 -1.62 1.30
CA PRO A 230 22.26 -1.25 0.01
C PRO A 230 22.33 -2.42 -0.98
N LEU A 231 21.36 -2.47 -1.90
CA LEU A 231 21.35 -3.47 -2.97
C LEU A 231 22.44 -3.14 -4.01
N PRO A 232 23.27 -4.13 -4.44
CA PRO A 232 24.35 -3.90 -5.40
C PRO A 232 23.89 -3.24 -6.70
N LEU A 233 22.75 -3.67 -7.25
CA LEU A 233 22.18 -3.10 -8.47
C LEU A 233 21.84 -1.61 -8.34
N SER A 234 21.36 -1.19 -7.16
CA SER A 234 21.05 0.23 -6.92
C SER A 234 22.33 1.06 -6.85
N GLN A 235 23.35 0.57 -6.14
CA GLN A 235 24.65 1.25 -6.09
C GLN A 235 25.27 1.39 -7.47
N PHE A 236 25.24 0.31 -8.26
CA PHE A 236 25.74 0.31 -9.63
C PHE A 236 24.96 1.29 -10.52
N SER A 237 23.63 1.32 -10.41
CA SER A 237 22.79 2.28 -11.15
C SER A 237 23.18 3.73 -10.84
N ASP A 238 23.44 4.06 -9.57
CA ASP A 238 23.79 5.42 -9.15
C ASP A 238 25.18 5.86 -9.64
N LEU A 239 26.14 4.94 -9.68
CA LEU A 239 27.46 5.20 -10.28
C LEU A 239 27.32 5.50 -11.78
N ILE A 240 26.52 4.71 -12.50
CA ILE A 240 26.30 4.87 -13.93
C ILE A 240 25.57 6.18 -14.25
N ARG A 241 24.57 6.55 -13.44
CA ARG A 241 23.92 7.88 -13.56
C ARG A 241 24.93 9.01 -13.46
N THR A 242 25.85 8.92 -12.50
CA THR A 242 26.89 9.92 -12.28
C THR A 242 27.82 10.03 -13.48
N GLU A 243 28.29 8.89 -14.02
CA GLU A 243 29.15 8.87 -15.21
C GLU A 243 28.47 9.51 -16.42
N ILE A 244 27.20 9.20 -16.67
CA ILE A 244 26.48 9.71 -17.83
C ILE A 244 26.16 11.20 -17.68
N ALA A 245 25.80 11.65 -16.48
CA ALA A 245 25.65 13.06 -16.18
C ALA A 245 26.94 13.85 -16.47
N MET A 246 28.11 13.28 -16.13
CA MET A 246 29.42 13.88 -16.42
C MET A 246 29.73 13.96 -17.93
N THR A 247 29.09 13.15 -18.77
CA THR A 247 29.19 13.26 -20.24
C THR A 247 28.26 14.33 -20.84
N GLY A 248 27.52 15.06 -20.01
CA GLY A 248 26.65 16.17 -20.42
C GLY A 248 25.24 15.75 -20.84
N TYR A 249 24.78 14.57 -20.43
CA TYR A 249 23.40 14.13 -20.56
C TYR A 249 22.60 14.53 -19.32
N THR A 250 21.32 14.88 -19.51
CA THR A 250 20.40 15.23 -18.42
C THR A 250 19.48 14.05 -18.12
N GLU A 251 19.40 13.65 -16.85
CA GLU A 251 18.50 12.55 -16.46
C GLU A 251 17.04 13.01 -16.55
N VAL A 252 16.18 12.14 -17.07
CA VAL A 252 14.73 12.33 -17.11
C VAL A 252 14.03 11.16 -16.43
N LEU A 253 12.80 11.39 -16.00
CA LEU A 253 11.96 10.37 -15.36
C LEU A 253 10.67 10.23 -16.14
N THR A 254 10.55 9.14 -16.88
CA THR A 254 9.37 8.87 -17.71
C THR A 254 8.38 7.96 -17.01
N TRP A 255 7.14 7.94 -17.51
CA TRP A 255 6.11 7.05 -16.98
C TRP A 255 6.47 5.58 -17.24
N ILE A 256 6.20 4.73 -16.26
CA ILE A 256 6.31 3.27 -16.41
C ILE A 256 5.19 2.71 -17.29
N LEU A 257 4.01 3.34 -17.23
CA LEU A 257 2.85 2.95 -18.02
C LEU A 257 2.81 3.76 -19.32
N CYS A 258 2.47 3.08 -20.40
CA CYS A 258 2.33 3.67 -21.73
C CYS A 258 1.16 3.04 -22.50
N SER A 259 0.85 3.61 -23.66
CA SER A 259 -0.17 3.06 -24.56
C SER A 259 0.40 1.92 -25.39
N LYS A 260 -0.45 0.98 -25.82
CA LYS A 260 -0.04 -0.06 -26.79
C LYS A 260 0.46 0.55 -28.09
N LYS A 261 -0.20 1.63 -28.51
CA LYS A 261 0.15 2.39 -29.72
C LYS A 261 1.62 2.82 -29.72
N GLU A 262 2.12 3.29 -28.58
CA GLU A 262 3.47 3.83 -28.43
C GLU A 262 4.57 2.77 -28.49
N ILE A 263 4.33 1.57 -27.95
CA ILE A 263 5.33 0.50 -27.92
C ILE A 263 5.37 -0.31 -29.23
N PHE A 264 4.27 -0.29 -30.01
CA PHE A 264 4.14 -1.03 -31.26
C PHE A 264 4.15 -0.09 -32.47
N SER A 265 2.96 0.42 -32.84
CA SER A 265 2.76 1.15 -34.10
C SER A 265 3.69 2.38 -34.25
N MET A 266 3.89 3.16 -33.17
CA MET A 266 4.74 4.35 -33.21
C MET A 266 6.23 4.02 -33.28
N LEU A 267 6.62 2.80 -32.91
CA LEU A 267 7.99 2.27 -33.08
C LEU A 267 8.14 1.43 -34.36
N ASN A 268 7.17 1.51 -35.29
CA ASN A 268 7.19 0.76 -36.55
C ASN A 268 7.24 -0.77 -36.32
N ARG A 269 6.55 -1.25 -35.28
CA ARG A 269 6.42 -2.66 -34.93
C ARG A 269 4.95 -3.09 -35.06
N GLU A 270 4.75 -4.34 -35.46
CA GLU A 270 3.43 -4.97 -35.42
C GLU A 270 3.02 -5.23 -33.97
N GLU A 271 1.73 -5.09 -33.66
CA GLU A 271 1.21 -5.40 -32.33
C GLU A 271 1.29 -6.91 -32.06
N ASP A 272 1.85 -7.26 -30.91
CA ASP A 272 1.93 -8.64 -30.42
C ASP A 272 1.63 -8.72 -28.91
N ASN A 273 1.76 -9.91 -28.33
CA ASN A 273 1.54 -10.15 -26.90
C ASN A 273 2.84 -10.15 -26.09
N SER A 274 3.87 -9.40 -26.52
CA SER A 274 5.19 -9.38 -25.83
C SER A 274 5.23 -8.49 -24.59
N ALA A 275 4.22 -7.63 -24.38
CA ALA A 275 4.17 -6.67 -23.29
C ALA A 275 3.09 -6.98 -22.24
N VAL A 276 3.38 -6.66 -20.98
CA VAL A 276 2.42 -6.79 -19.88
C VAL A 276 1.29 -5.76 -20.06
N THR A 277 0.05 -6.24 -20.18
CA THR A 277 -1.15 -5.43 -20.40
C THR A 277 -1.99 -5.29 -19.13
N ILE A 278 -2.52 -4.10 -18.87
CA ILE A 278 -3.42 -3.78 -17.76
C ILE A 278 -4.86 -4.09 -18.17
N ALA A 279 -5.56 -4.92 -17.39
CA ALA A 279 -6.91 -5.39 -17.72
C ALA A 279 -7.95 -4.25 -17.78
N ASP A 280 -8.04 -3.43 -16.73
CA ASP A 280 -9.05 -2.37 -16.59
C ASP A 280 -8.41 -0.98 -16.58
N SER A 281 -7.70 -0.62 -17.66
CA SER A 281 -7.10 0.70 -17.78
C SER A 281 -8.16 1.80 -17.76
N ARG A 282 -7.91 2.86 -16.98
CA ARG A 282 -8.83 4.01 -16.89
C ARG A 282 -8.67 4.98 -18.06
N THR A 283 -7.50 4.97 -18.70
CA THR A 283 -7.14 5.85 -19.81
C THR A 283 -6.36 5.05 -20.85
N SER A 284 -6.46 5.44 -22.12
CA SER A 284 -5.73 4.82 -23.23
C SER A 284 -4.22 5.09 -23.18
N GLU A 285 -3.76 6.02 -22.34
CA GLU A 285 -2.34 6.30 -22.16
C GLU A 285 -1.64 5.28 -21.26
N PHE A 286 -2.40 4.48 -20.50
CA PHE A 286 -1.88 3.55 -19.48
C PHE A 286 -2.45 2.14 -19.69
N GLU A 287 -2.18 1.55 -20.85
CA GLU A 287 -2.66 0.23 -21.25
C GLU A 287 -1.64 -0.87 -20.98
N VAL A 288 -0.35 -0.55 -21.04
CA VAL A 288 0.76 -1.50 -20.91
C VAL A 288 1.86 -0.97 -20.01
N VAL A 289 2.63 -1.89 -19.44
CA VAL A 289 3.88 -1.57 -18.74
C VAL A 289 5.00 -1.52 -19.75
N ARG A 290 5.85 -0.49 -19.70
CA ARG A 290 6.89 -0.23 -20.71
C ARG A 290 7.87 -1.42 -20.85
N PRO A 291 8.04 -1.97 -22.07
CA PRO A 291 9.06 -2.99 -22.36
C PRO A 291 10.40 -2.37 -22.81
N SER A 292 10.47 -1.04 -22.93
CA SER A 292 11.65 -0.27 -23.33
C SER A 292 11.51 1.15 -22.80
N LEU A 293 12.64 1.82 -22.56
CA LEU A 293 12.68 3.25 -22.19
C LEU A 293 12.50 4.20 -23.40
N MET A 294 12.58 3.68 -24.63
CA MET A 294 12.53 4.45 -25.88
C MET A 294 11.28 5.32 -26.03
N PRO A 295 10.04 4.81 -25.82
CA PRO A 295 8.83 5.64 -25.97
C PRO A 295 8.83 6.85 -25.03
N GLY A 296 9.25 6.65 -23.77
CA GLY A 296 9.31 7.71 -22.78
C GLY A 296 10.29 8.81 -23.16
N LEU A 297 11.50 8.44 -23.62
CA LEU A 297 12.52 9.41 -24.05
C LEU A 297 12.09 10.16 -25.32
N LEU A 298 11.51 9.47 -26.31
CA LEU A 298 10.98 10.11 -27.52
C LEU A 298 9.84 11.08 -27.20
N ARG A 299 8.88 10.67 -26.35
CA ARG A 299 7.78 11.54 -25.90
C ARG A 299 8.32 12.78 -25.19
N THR A 300 9.36 12.63 -24.38
CA THR A 300 10.02 13.75 -23.69
C THR A 300 10.63 14.75 -24.67
N VAL A 301 11.33 14.27 -25.71
CA VAL A 301 11.88 15.12 -26.76
C VAL A 301 10.78 15.78 -27.58
N GLY A 302 9.71 15.07 -27.95
CA GLY A 302 8.57 15.62 -28.68
C GLY A 302 7.93 16.81 -27.97
N HIS A 303 7.73 16.70 -26.64
CA HIS A 303 7.22 17.80 -25.82
C HIS A 303 8.19 18.97 -25.63
N ASN A 304 9.49 18.75 -25.84
CA ASN A 304 10.55 19.74 -25.65
C ASN A 304 11.27 20.07 -26.97
N LYS A 305 10.59 19.94 -28.11
CA LYS A 305 11.21 20.12 -29.43
C LYS A 305 11.77 21.53 -29.66
N ASP A 306 11.22 22.53 -28.97
CA ASP A 306 11.67 23.93 -29.02
C ASP A 306 12.89 24.23 -28.13
N HIS A 307 13.32 23.26 -27.31
CA HIS A 307 14.49 23.43 -26.45
C HIS A 307 15.77 23.59 -27.30
N PRO A 308 16.75 24.43 -26.85
CA PRO A 308 18.03 24.55 -27.51
C PRO A 308 18.68 23.19 -27.79
N LYS A 309 19.06 22.99 -29.05
CA LYS A 309 19.75 21.78 -29.53
C LYS A 309 21.26 21.90 -29.28
N PRO A 310 21.99 20.79 -29.09
CA PRO A 310 21.47 19.42 -29.04
C PRO A 310 20.80 19.10 -27.70
N ILE A 311 19.71 18.32 -27.74
CA ILE A 311 19.06 17.75 -26.56
C ILE A 311 19.73 16.41 -26.26
N LYS A 312 20.28 16.26 -25.06
CA LYS A 312 20.92 15.03 -24.57
C LYS A 312 20.25 14.60 -23.27
N ILE A 313 19.45 13.54 -23.35
CA ILE A 313 18.71 13.02 -22.20
C ILE A 313 18.98 11.54 -21.99
N PHE A 314 18.90 11.08 -20.75
CA PHE A 314 19.04 9.67 -20.41
C PHE A 314 18.10 9.28 -19.27
N GLU A 315 17.85 8.00 -19.12
CA GLU A 315 17.12 7.43 -17.99
C GLU A 315 17.74 6.10 -17.60
N VAL A 316 17.93 5.88 -16.30
CA VAL A 316 18.22 4.56 -15.73
C VAL A 316 16.98 4.09 -14.97
N GLY A 317 16.25 3.12 -15.53
CA GLY A 317 14.93 2.75 -15.05
C GLY A 317 14.59 1.29 -15.34
N ASP A 318 13.56 0.79 -14.65
CA ASP A 318 13.08 -0.57 -14.90
C ASP A 318 12.16 -0.61 -16.12
N ILE A 319 12.33 -1.67 -16.91
CA ILE A 319 11.39 -2.15 -17.91
C ILE A 319 10.79 -3.47 -17.45
N VAL A 320 9.66 -3.86 -18.03
CA VAL A 320 9.02 -5.15 -17.71
C VAL A 320 8.90 -6.00 -18.96
N LEU A 321 9.38 -7.24 -18.84
CA LEU A 321 9.33 -8.26 -19.88
C LEU A 321 8.48 -9.43 -19.39
N LEU A 322 7.73 -10.05 -20.30
CA LEU A 322 7.06 -11.32 -19.99
C LEU A 322 8.08 -12.44 -19.87
N ASP A 323 7.94 -13.24 -18.82
CA ASP A 323 8.81 -14.37 -18.53
C ASP A 323 8.05 -15.43 -17.72
N ASP A 324 7.55 -16.45 -18.41
CA ASP A 324 6.79 -17.56 -17.82
C ASP A 324 7.61 -18.42 -16.85
N THR A 325 8.94 -18.22 -16.79
CA THR A 325 9.78 -18.92 -15.80
C THR A 325 9.73 -18.29 -14.41
N ASN A 326 9.25 -17.04 -14.31
CA ASN A 326 9.02 -16.35 -13.04
C ASN A 326 7.62 -16.64 -12.49
N ASP A 327 7.47 -16.61 -11.17
CA ASP A 327 6.22 -16.91 -10.45
C ASP A 327 5.06 -15.97 -10.81
N VAL A 328 5.36 -14.71 -11.12
CA VAL A 328 4.39 -13.69 -11.55
C VAL A 328 4.22 -13.61 -13.07
N GLY A 329 4.94 -14.42 -13.86
CA GLY A 329 4.89 -14.43 -15.33
C GLY A 329 5.55 -13.22 -16.01
N ALA A 330 6.26 -12.39 -15.25
CA ALA A 330 6.97 -11.21 -15.75
C ALA A 330 8.22 -10.92 -14.91
N VAL A 331 9.16 -10.16 -15.47
CA VAL A 331 10.41 -9.80 -14.82
C VAL A 331 10.76 -8.32 -15.04
N ASN A 332 11.27 -7.68 -13.99
CA ASN A 332 11.80 -6.33 -14.07
C ASN A 332 13.29 -6.38 -14.45
N ARG A 333 13.67 -5.62 -15.48
CA ARG A 333 15.07 -5.46 -15.89
C ARG A 333 15.47 -3.98 -15.81
N ARG A 334 16.61 -3.71 -15.17
CA ARG A 334 17.15 -2.35 -15.03
C ARG A 334 17.88 -1.99 -16.32
N HIS A 335 17.30 -1.09 -17.08
CA HIS A 335 17.87 -0.60 -18.32
C HIS A 335 18.44 0.80 -18.14
N LEU A 336 19.46 1.10 -18.93
CA LEU A 336 19.93 2.44 -19.20
C LEU A 336 19.55 2.78 -20.63
N ALA A 337 18.90 3.91 -20.84
CA ALA A 337 18.69 4.45 -22.17
C ALA A 337 19.17 5.89 -22.27
N ALA A 338 19.66 6.27 -23.45
CA ALA A 338 20.11 7.62 -23.75
C ALA A 338 19.66 8.03 -25.15
N LEU A 339 19.33 9.31 -25.30
CA LEU A 339 18.85 9.88 -26.55
C LEU A 339 19.58 11.21 -26.82
N TYR A 340 20.14 11.30 -28.01
CA TYR A 340 20.69 12.52 -28.60
C TYR A 340 19.76 13.01 -29.70
N CYS A 341 19.40 14.29 -29.69
CA CYS A 341 18.57 14.94 -30.71
C CYS A 341 19.20 16.26 -31.14
N GLY A 342 19.45 16.44 -32.43
CA GLY A 342 20.05 17.66 -32.97
C GLY A 342 20.02 17.75 -34.49
N ALA A 343 20.69 18.77 -35.02
CA ALA A 343 20.75 19.01 -36.47
C ALA A 343 21.44 17.88 -37.25
N ASN A 344 22.37 17.18 -36.61
CA ASN A 344 22.99 15.95 -37.09
C ASN A 344 22.50 14.75 -36.27
N SER A 345 22.76 13.53 -36.75
CA SER A 345 22.32 12.32 -36.04
C SER A 345 23.04 12.09 -34.71
N GLY A 346 24.31 12.52 -34.59
CA GLY A 346 25.11 12.24 -33.40
C GLY A 346 25.31 10.74 -33.15
N PHE A 347 25.35 9.94 -34.21
CA PHE A 347 25.47 8.48 -34.10
C PHE A 347 26.81 8.09 -33.48
N GLU A 348 27.86 8.81 -33.84
CA GLU A 348 29.21 8.74 -33.27
C GLU A 348 29.25 9.13 -31.79
N LEU A 349 28.38 10.03 -31.33
CA LEU A 349 28.30 10.42 -29.92
C LEU A 349 27.61 9.34 -29.08
N ILE A 350 26.55 8.74 -29.59
CA ILE A 350 25.88 7.62 -28.93
C ILE A 350 26.78 6.38 -28.93
N HIS A 351 27.49 6.11 -30.01
CA HIS A 351 28.49 5.04 -30.05
C HIS A 351 29.60 5.28 -29.02
N GLY A 352 30.17 6.49 -28.95
CA GLY A 352 31.15 6.84 -27.93
C GLY A 352 30.61 6.77 -26.50
N LEU A 353 29.30 6.98 -26.31
CA LEU A 353 28.66 6.76 -25.00
C LEU A 353 28.63 5.28 -24.62
N VAL A 354 28.37 4.37 -25.58
CA VAL A 354 28.50 2.92 -25.35
C VAL A 354 29.91 2.59 -24.90
N ASP A 355 30.91 3.06 -25.63
CA ASP A 355 32.32 2.80 -25.31
C ASP A 355 32.67 3.29 -23.90
N LYS A 356 32.19 4.50 -23.55
CA LYS A 356 32.41 5.09 -22.23
C LYS A 356 31.74 4.29 -21.10
N ILE A 357 30.52 3.80 -21.31
CA ILE A 357 29.80 2.96 -20.33
C ILE A 357 30.55 1.65 -20.13
N MET A 358 30.97 0.99 -21.22
CA MET A 358 31.71 -0.27 -21.14
C MET A 358 33.09 -0.10 -20.49
N GLU A 359 33.77 1.00 -20.77
CA GLU A 359 35.02 1.35 -20.09
C GLU A 359 34.79 1.55 -18.58
N ALA A 360 33.72 2.26 -18.19
CA ALA A 360 33.37 2.49 -16.78
C ALA A 360 33.02 1.18 -16.04
N THR A 361 32.46 0.19 -16.74
CA THR A 361 32.22 -1.16 -16.20
C THR A 361 33.44 -2.08 -16.30
N GLY A 362 34.59 -1.60 -16.78
CA GLY A 362 35.82 -2.39 -16.92
C GLY A 362 35.77 -3.44 -18.04
N THR A 363 34.89 -3.25 -19.03
CA THR A 363 34.67 -4.17 -20.15
C THR A 363 35.37 -3.68 -21.42
N ASN A 364 36.36 -4.42 -21.90
CA ASN A 364 37.15 -4.04 -23.08
C ASN A 364 36.42 -4.37 -24.39
N PHE A 365 36.66 -3.55 -25.43
CA PHE A 365 36.24 -3.84 -26.79
C PHE A 365 37.08 -4.99 -27.38
N VAL A 366 36.42 -5.97 -28.00
CA VAL A 366 37.06 -7.16 -28.57
C VAL A 366 36.56 -7.45 -29.98
N SER A 367 37.29 -8.29 -30.71
CA SER A 367 36.84 -8.79 -32.01
C SER A 367 35.56 -9.62 -31.88
N PRO A 368 34.65 -9.58 -32.88
CA PRO A 368 33.43 -10.39 -32.88
C PRO A 368 33.69 -11.88 -32.63
N GLY A 369 32.85 -12.49 -31.80
CA GLY A 369 32.98 -13.88 -31.37
C GLY A 369 33.87 -14.10 -30.14
N ASN A 370 34.57 -13.08 -29.63
CA ASN A 370 35.30 -13.18 -28.38
C ASN A 370 34.38 -12.91 -27.17
N SER A 371 34.43 -13.79 -26.17
CA SER A 371 33.63 -13.70 -24.94
C SER A 371 34.30 -12.92 -23.80
N THR A 372 35.56 -12.49 -23.93
CA THR A 372 36.31 -11.79 -22.87
C THR A 372 35.99 -10.30 -22.75
N GLY A 373 35.09 -9.77 -23.56
CA GLY A 373 34.73 -8.36 -23.62
C GLY A 373 33.45 -8.14 -24.42
N TYR A 374 33.21 -6.90 -24.85
CA TYR A 374 32.06 -6.56 -25.70
C TYR A 374 32.47 -6.32 -27.15
N TYR A 375 31.53 -6.57 -28.06
CA TYR A 375 31.65 -6.22 -29.47
C TYR A 375 30.29 -5.77 -30.02
N ILE A 376 30.31 -5.19 -31.22
CA ILE A 376 29.11 -4.71 -31.90
C ILE A 376 28.85 -5.51 -33.18
N GLU A 377 27.57 -5.79 -33.43
CA GLU A 377 27.11 -6.44 -34.66
C GLU A 377 25.99 -5.64 -35.31
N LYS A 378 25.74 -5.88 -36.60
CA LYS A 378 24.62 -5.24 -37.30
C LYS A 378 23.30 -5.66 -36.66
N SER A 379 22.38 -4.70 -36.53
CA SER A 379 21.02 -4.93 -36.04
C SER A 379 20.00 -4.63 -37.14
N GLU A 380 18.80 -5.18 -37.00
CA GLU A 380 17.67 -5.01 -37.92
C GLU A 380 16.38 -4.61 -37.19
N GLU A 381 16.51 -3.84 -36.10
CA GLU A 381 15.37 -3.34 -35.35
C GLU A 381 14.53 -2.33 -36.17
N PRO A 382 13.19 -2.50 -36.26
CA PRO A 382 12.32 -1.66 -37.07
C PRO A 382 12.25 -0.19 -36.66
N ALA A 383 12.57 0.10 -35.39
CA ALA A 383 12.54 1.45 -34.82
C ALA A 383 13.72 2.33 -35.29
N PHE A 384 14.74 1.74 -35.93
CA PHE A 384 15.94 2.43 -36.37
C PHE A 384 16.07 2.47 -37.90
N LEU A 385 16.90 3.39 -38.38
CA LEU A 385 17.25 3.53 -39.79
C LEU A 385 18.11 2.35 -40.26
N GLN A 386 17.75 1.74 -41.39
CA GLN A 386 18.46 0.59 -41.95
C GLN A 386 19.93 0.92 -42.23
N GLY A 387 20.83 0.03 -41.81
CA GLY A 387 22.29 0.20 -41.98
C GLY A 387 22.94 1.22 -41.02
N ARG A 388 22.17 1.85 -40.12
CA ARG A 388 22.65 2.83 -39.13
C ARG A 388 22.23 2.45 -37.71
N GLN A 389 22.41 1.17 -37.37
CA GLN A 389 22.09 0.59 -36.08
C GLN A 389 23.02 -0.60 -35.79
N ALA A 390 23.25 -0.88 -34.51
CA ALA A 390 24.06 -1.99 -34.05
C ALA A 390 23.53 -2.56 -32.73
N SER A 391 23.73 -3.87 -32.56
CA SER A 391 23.50 -4.59 -31.31
C SER A 391 24.80 -4.64 -30.52
N VAL A 392 24.71 -4.46 -29.21
CA VAL A 392 25.84 -4.58 -28.28
C VAL A 392 25.82 -5.97 -27.68
N ILE A 393 26.90 -6.72 -27.90
CA ILE A 393 27.03 -8.12 -27.45
C ILE A 393 28.08 -8.20 -26.36
N TYR A 394 27.74 -8.83 -25.24
CA TYR A 394 28.65 -9.11 -24.13
C TYR A 394 28.43 -10.54 -23.62
N GLY A 395 29.51 -11.30 -23.43
CA GLY A 395 29.42 -12.70 -23.01
C GLY A 395 28.61 -13.60 -23.97
N GLY A 396 28.56 -13.25 -25.26
CA GLY A 396 27.76 -13.94 -26.27
C GLY A 396 26.24 -13.66 -26.21
N LYS A 397 25.79 -12.73 -25.36
CA LYS A 397 24.40 -12.30 -25.26
C LYS A 397 24.25 -10.86 -25.73
N ARG A 398 23.14 -10.57 -26.41
CA ARG A 398 22.75 -9.18 -26.73
C ARG A 398 22.34 -8.49 -25.44
N ILE A 399 23.08 -7.47 -25.06
CA ILE A 399 22.80 -6.66 -23.87
C ILE A 399 22.18 -5.31 -24.22
N GLY A 400 22.08 -4.95 -25.50
CA GLY A 400 21.42 -3.71 -25.88
C GLY A 400 21.55 -3.38 -27.36
N THR A 401 21.07 -2.19 -27.72
CA THR A 401 21.01 -1.71 -29.11
C THR A 401 21.20 -0.21 -29.15
N PHE A 402 21.84 0.28 -30.21
CA PHE A 402 21.87 1.70 -30.51
C PHE A 402 21.77 1.96 -32.01
N GLY A 403 21.31 3.16 -32.37
CA GLY A 403 21.08 3.50 -33.76
C GLY A 403 20.54 4.90 -33.98
N ILE A 404 20.43 5.28 -35.25
CA ILE A 404 19.66 6.46 -35.67
C ILE A 404 18.19 6.06 -35.71
N VAL A 405 17.32 6.79 -35.03
CA VAL A 405 15.88 6.52 -34.98
C VAL A 405 15.27 6.70 -36.37
N HIS A 406 14.37 5.80 -36.77
CA HIS A 406 13.77 5.81 -38.10
C HIS A 406 12.91 7.08 -38.29
N PRO A 407 12.96 7.78 -39.44
CA PRO A 407 12.20 9.02 -39.68
C PRO A 407 10.68 8.87 -39.49
N LYS A 408 10.11 7.70 -39.81
CA LYS A 408 8.69 7.39 -39.54
C LYS A 408 8.36 7.43 -38.05
N VAL A 409 9.23 6.88 -37.20
CA VAL A 409 9.06 6.90 -35.74
C VAL A 409 9.12 8.34 -35.24
N LEU A 410 10.13 9.11 -35.65
CA LEU A 410 10.25 10.52 -35.26
C LEU A 410 9.02 11.36 -35.62
N LYS A 411 8.42 11.08 -36.79
CA LYS A 411 7.18 11.73 -37.22
C LYS A 411 5.99 11.43 -36.32
N GLU A 412 5.85 10.19 -35.82
CA GLU A 412 4.77 9.83 -34.89
C GLU A 412 4.89 10.55 -33.55
N TYR A 413 6.11 10.85 -33.10
CA TYR A 413 6.39 11.62 -31.88
C TYR A 413 6.51 13.14 -32.12
N ASP A 414 6.20 13.63 -33.33
CA ASP A 414 6.28 15.05 -33.71
C ASP A 414 7.67 15.68 -33.47
N ILE A 415 8.73 14.91 -33.76
CA ILE A 415 10.13 15.33 -33.64
C ILE A 415 10.66 15.70 -35.04
N PRO A 416 11.04 16.97 -35.29
CA PRO A 416 11.51 17.42 -36.60
C PRO A 416 12.99 17.10 -36.86
N ASP A 417 13.79 16.98 -35.81
CA ASP A 417 15.23 16.78 -35.87
C ASP A 417 15.62 15.30 -35.87
N VAL A 418 16.87 15.00 -36.23
CA VAL A 418 17.39 13.63 -36.22
C VAL A 418 17.73 13.22 -34.79
N CYS A 419 17.38 11.98 -34.42
CA CYS A 419 17.73 11.41 -33.13
C CYS A 419 18.59 10.15 -33.26
N SER A 420 19.55 9.98 -32.36
CA SER A 420 20.19 8.71 -32.08
C SER A 420 19.84 8.25 -30.67
N PHE A 421 19.64 6.94 -30.52
CA PHE A 421 19.17 6.32 -29.29
C PHE A 421 20.04 5.12 -28.94
N LEU A 422 20.22 4.89 -27.64
CA LEU A 422 20.90 3.75 -27.02
C LEU A 422 20.00 3.19 -25.93
N GLU A 423 19.93 1.87 -25.82
CA GLU A 423 19.39 1.18 -24.65
C GLU A 423 20.22 -0.07 -24.32
N LEU A 424 20.61 -0.22 -23.06
CA LEU A 424 21.43 -1.31 -22.52
C LEU A 424 20.77 -1.91 -21.26
N ASP A 425 20.79 -3.24 -21.15
CA ASP A 425 20.50 -3.97 -19.92
C ASP A 425 21.69 -3.86 -18.97
N MET A 426 21.52 -3.09 -17.91
CA MET A 426 22.56 -2.85 -16.90
C MET A 426 22.79 -4.06 -16.01
N GLN A 427 21.80 -4.94 -15.83
CA GLN A 427 21.96 -6.11 -14.98
C GLN A 427 22.94 -7.12 -15.59
N SER A 428 23.06 -7.14 -16.92
CA SER A 428 24.02 -7.97 -17.63
C SER A 428 25.47 -7.49 -17.49
N CYS A 429 25.68 -6.26 -17.01
CA CYS A 429 27.00 -5.64 -16.81
C CYS A 429 27.45 -5.62 -15.34
N LEU A 430 26.60 -6.07 -14.41
CA LEU A 430 26.91 -6.27 -12.99
C LEU A 430 27.51 -7.66 -12.80
#